data_AF-A0A3N5LI44-F1
#
_entry.id   AF-A0A3N5LI44-F1
#
_cell.length_a   1.000
_cell.length_b   1.000
_cell.length_c   1.000
_cell.angle_alpha   90.00
_cell.angle_beta   90.00
_cell.angle_gamma   90.00
#
_symmetry.space_group_name_H-M   'P 1'
#
loop_
_entity.id
_entity.type
_entity.pdbx_description
1 polymer ?
#
loop_
_entity_poly.entity_id
_entity_poly.type
_entity_poly.pdbx_seq_one_letter_code
_entity_poly.pdbx_strand_id
1 'polypeptide(L)'
;MPKQVKEDHAIDSLVLCPNPGRKAPRQPAGPDMCELFFETEDFISNAYDQCYFAPNRVVAKKERPKWRFIARRLFKQLNLAAADPENTAEAAELLRRLYEMLCYSCSFILFSAYDTFESVGVSQVEFFRAVLAAKRKVEPPPEFVRSSLVLALANSLNRYTLHGDLLQEVKAYLQTADMKERAVTVCDDLRREVTTGHSNDPRLSQERLSG
;
A
#
# COMPACT_ATOMS: atom_id res chain seq x y z
N MET A 1 -21.72 41.32 -40.26
CA MET A 1 -22.67 41.73 -39.21
C MET A 1 -22.21 43.04 -38.58
N PRO A 2 -23.11 43.99 -38.28
CA PRO A 2 -22.79 45.34 -37.80
C PRO A 2 -22.30 45.35 -36.33
N LYS A 3 -21.44 46.32 -36.00
CA LYS A 3 -20.67 46.40 -34.73
C LYS A 3 -21.52 46.40 -33.45
N GLN A 4 -22.75 46.89 -33.49
CA GLN A 4 -23.64 46.98 -32.31
C GLN A 4 -24.03 45.60 -31.73
N VAL A 5 -24.18 44.56 -32.57
CA VAL A 5 -24.61 43.23 -32.11
C VAL A 5 -23.49 42.50 -31.33
N LYS A 6 -22.23 42.93 -31.49
CA LYS A 6 -21.09 42.34 -30.78
C LYS A 6 -20.98 42.81 -29.32
N GLU A 7 -21.48 44.01 -29.00
CA GLU A 7 -21.35 44.58 -27.65
C GLU A 7 -22.42 44.02 -26.71
N ASP A 8 -23.67 43.86 -27.17
CA ASP A 8 -24.75 43.32 -26.33
C ASP A 8 -24.50 41.86 -25.92
N HIS A 9 -23.98 41.02 -26.82
CA HIS A 9 -23.61 39.64 -26.47
C HIS A 9 -22.40 39.53 -25.52
N ALA A 10 -21.56 40.56 -25.45
CA ALA A 10 -20.41 40.60 -24.55
C ALA A 10 -20.79 41.02 -23.12
N ILE A 11 -21.84 41.83 -22.97
CA ILE A 11 -22.32 42.29 -21.66
C ILE A 11 -23.11 41.15 -20.98
N ASP A 12 -23.92 40.41 -21.74
CA ASP A 12 -24.69 39.27 -21.21
C ASP A 12 -23.81 38.12 -20.71
N SER A 13 -22.63 37.94 -21.30
CA SER A 13 -21.67 36.90 -20.88
C SER A 13 -20.89 37.26 -19.60
N LEU A 14 -20.92 38.51 -19.15
CA LEU A 14 -20.32 38.97 -17.88
C LEU A 14 -21.27 38.84 -16.68
N VAL A 15 -22.57 38.70 -16.91
CA VAL A 15 -23.58 38.50 -15.85
C VAL A 15 -23.65 37.03 -15.42
N LEU A 16 -23.27 36.09 -16.30
CA LEU A 16 -23.40 34.64 -16.05
C LEU A 16 -22.19 34.01 -15.31
N CYS A 17 -21.02 34.63 -15.33
CA CYS A 17 -19.79 34.07 -14.74
C CYS A 17 -18.93 35.17 -14.07
N PRO A 18 -18.96 35.33 -12.74
CA PRO A 18 -18.25 36.42 -12.04
C PRO A 18 -16.72 36.31 -12.02
N ASN A 19 -16.11 35.37 -12.76
CA ASN A 19 -14.66 35.19 -12.72
C ASN A 19 -14.10 34.53 -14.00
N PRO A 20 -13.81 35.30 -15.08
CA PRO A 20 -13.30 34.75 -16.33
C PRO A 20 -11.81 34.31 -16.26
N GLY A 21 -11.15 34.51 -15.11
CA GLY A 21 -9.70 34.35 -14.96
C GLY A 21 -9.23 33.14 -14.17
N ARG A 22 -10.12 32.37 -13.52
CA ARG A 22 -9.72 31.13 -12.83
C ARG A 22 -9.86 29.95 -13.78
N LYS A 23 -8.77 29.62 -14.48
CA LYS A 23 -8.59 28.25 -14.99
C LYS A 23 -8.81 27.31 -13.80
N ALA A 24 -9.84 26.48 -13.85
CA ALA A 24 -9.94 25.36 -12.94
C ALA A 24 -8.58 24.63 -12.98
N PRO A 25 -7.97 24.31 -11.83
CA PRO A 25 -6.75 23.54 -11.83
C PRO A 25 -7.04 22.27 -12.63
N ARG A 26 -6.31 22.05 -13.74
CA ARG A 26 -6.29 20.76 -14.42
C ARG A 26 -5.98 19.78 -13.30
N GLN A 27 -6.93 18.91 -12.97
CA GLN A 27 -6.62 17.82 -12.06
C GLN A 27 -5.40 17.13 -12.66
N PRO A 28 -4.29 16.98 -11.91
CA PRO A 28 -3.16 16.22 -12.42
C PRO A 28 -3.72 14.87 -12.88
N ALA A 29 -3.32 14.43 -14.07
CA ALA A 29 -3.66 13.09 -14.53
C ALA A 29 -3.32 12.12 -13.39
N GLY A 30 -4.23 11.18 -13.12
CA GLY A 30 -3.98 10.14 -12.13
C GLY A 30 -2.66 9.40 -12.40
N PRO A 31 -2.12 8.67 -11.43
CA PRO A 31 -0.92 7.87 -11.64
C PRO A 31 -1.11 6.96 -12.86
N ASP A 32 -0.12 6.90 -13.75
CA ASP A 32 -0.11 5.89 -14.81
C ASP A 32 0.10 4.52 -14.16
N MET A 33 -0.93 3.69 -14.19
CA MET A 33 -0.92 2.41 -13.49
C MET A 33 0.08 1.44 -14.13
N CYS A 34 0.27 1.48 -15.45
CA CYS A 34 1.27 0.64 -16.13
C CYS A 34 2.68 1.00 -15.67
N GLU A 35 3.03 2.30 -15.66
CA GLU A 35 4.35 2.73 -15.16
C GLU A 35 4.54 2.38 -13.69
N LEU A 36 3.50 2.58 -12.88
CA LEU A 36 3.53 2.31 -11.44
C LEU A 36 3.72 0.81 -11.15
N PHE A 37 3.12 -0.06 -11.96
CA PHE A 37 3.31 -1.51 -11.89
C PHE A 37 4.78 -1.87 -12.11
N PHE A 38 5.36 -1.51 -13.26
CA PHE A 38 6.74 -1.86 -13.57
C PHE A 38 7.73 -1.29 -12.56
N GLU A 39 7.54 -0.03 -12.15
CA GLU A 39 8.42 0.60 -11.17
C GLU A 39 8.32 -0.08 -9.79
N THR A 40 7.13 -0.48 -9.36
CA THR A 40 6.95 -1.16 -8.07
C THR A 40 7.56 -2.56 -8.11
N GLU A 41 7.34 -3.31 -9.19
CA GLU A 41 7.92 -4.65 -9.37
C GLU A 41 9.44 -4.62 -9.41
N ASP A 42 10.02 -3.71 -10.20
CA ASP A 42 11.47 -3.53 -10.28
C ASP A 42 12.05 -3.13 -8.92
N PHE A 43 11.38 -2.22 -8.19
CA PHE A 43 11.82 -1.82 -6.86
C PHE A 43 11.82 -3.00 -5.88
N ILE A 44 10.75 -3.79 -5.86
CA ILE A 44 10.63 -4.97 -4.99
C ILE A 44 11.67 -6.03 -5.34
N SER A 45 11.82 -6.35 -6.63
CA SER A 45 12.81 -7.32 -7.13
C SER A 45 14.23 -6.91 -6.73
N ASN A 46 14.61 -5.67 -7.04
CA ASN A 46 15.92 -5.12 -6.68
C ASN A 46 16.16 -5.08 -5.16
N ALA A 47 15.11 -4.90 -4.36
CA ALA A 47 15.21 -4.96 -2.90
C ALA A 47 15.54 -6.37 -2.41
N TYR A 48 14.82 -7.39 -2.90
CA TYR A 48 15.11 -8.78 -2.54
C TYR A 48 16.48 -9.26 -3.04
N ASP A 49 16.92 -8.77 -4.19
CA ASP A 49 18.29 -8.99 -4.71
C ASP A 49 19.36 -8.15 -3.97
N GLN A 50 19.00 -7.48 -2.88
CA GLN A 50 19.87 -6.65 -2.03
C GLN A 50 20.60 -5.55 -2.80
N CYS A 51 20.08 -5.11 -3.95
CA CYS A 51 20.73 -4.12 -4.79
C CYS A 51 20.76 -2.72 -4.14
N TYR A 52 19.95 -2.46 -3.12
CA TYR A 52 20.01 -1.23 -2.32
C TYR A 52 20.99 -1.28 -1.14
N PHE A 53 21.49 -2.47 -0.78
CA PHE A 53 22.46 -2.67 0.29
C PHE A 53 23.87 -2.95 -0.24
N ALA A 54 24.02 -4.00 -1.06
CA ALA A 54 25.32 -4.50 -1.50
C ALA A 54 25.85 -3.81 -2.77
N PRO A 55 27.18 -3.82 -3.01
CA PRO A 55 27.75 -3.42 -4.30
C PRO A 55 27.21 -4.24 -5.48
N ASN A 56 26.61 -3.55 -6.45
CA ASN A 56 26.06 -4.15 -7.67
C ASN A 56 26.11 -3.15 -8.85
N ARG A 57 25.78 -3.63 -10.05
CA ARG A 57 25.73 -2.84 -11.30
C ARG A 57 24.34 -2.31 -11.66
N VAL A 58 23.30 -2.75 -10.96
CA VAL A 58 21.89 -2.42 -11.25
C VAL A 58 21.53 -1.07 -10.65
N VAL A 59 21.78 -0.90 -9.35
CA VAL A 59 21.55 0.35 -8.61
C VAL A 59 22.89 1.01 -8.30
N ALA A 60 23.10 2.18 -8.91
CA ALA A 60 24.29 2.99 -8.69
C ALA A 60 24.44 3.37 -7.20
N LYS A 61 25.69 3.42 -6.70
CA LYS A 61 25.99 3.70 -5.28
C LYS A 61 25.30 4.95 -4.73
N LYS A 62 25.15 6.01 -5.55
CA LYS A 62 24.50 7.27 -5.18
C LYS A 62 22.97 7.17 -5.03
N GLU A 63 22.36 6.20 -5.70
CA GLU A 63 20.91 6.00 -5.71
C GLU A 63 20.45 5.04 -4.60
N ARG A 64 21.32 4.14 -4.15
CA ARG A 64 21.03 3.18 -3.08
C ARG A 64 20.38 3.81 -1.84
N PRO A 65 20.91 4.89 -1.21
CA PRO A 65 20.29 5.48 -0.02
C PRO A 65 18.95 6.20 -0.30
N LYS A 66 18.55 6.34 -1.57
CA LYS A 66 17.29 6.96 -1.96
C LYS A 66 16.12 5.99 -1.99
N TRP A 67 16.34 4.69 -1.74
CA TRP A 67 15.29 3.65 -1.66
C TRP A 67 14.09 4.10 -0.83
N ARG A 68 14.33 4.79 0.29
CA ARG A 68 13.29 5.29 1.20
C ARG A 68 12.36 6.32 0.56
N PHE A 69 12.90 7.17 -0.32
CA PHE A 69 12.10 8.13 -1.07
C PHE A 69 11.30 7.44 -2.17
N ILE A 70 11.87 6.40 -2.79
CA ILE A 70 11.17 5.56 -3.76
C ILE A 70 9.98 4.88 -3.08
N ALA A 71 10.21 4.13 -2.00
CA ALA A 71 9.17 3.44 -1.23
C ALA A 71 8.06 4.40 -0.76
N ARG A 72 8.44 5.57 -0.21
CA ARG A 72 7.46 6.58 0.23
C ARG A 72 6.62 7.13 -0.92
N ARG A 73 7.24 7.37 -2.07
CA ARG A 73 6.52 7.84 -3.28
C ARG A 73 5.59 6.74 -3.78
N LEU A 74 6.07 5.50 -3.92
CA LEU A 74 5.26 4.36 -4.36
C LEU A 74 4.05 4.15 -3.45
N PHE A 75 4.25 4.18 -2.13
CA PHE A 75 3.15 4.13 -1.16
C PHE A 75 2.06 5.17 -1.45
N LYS A 76 2.46 6.44 -1.69
CA LYS A 76 1.50 7.53 -1.99
C LYS A 76 0.80 7.33 -3.34
N GLN A 77 1.55 6.96 -4.38
CA GLN A 77 1.01 6.79 -5.73
C GLN A 77 0.06 5.59 -5.79
N LEU A 78 0.40 4.48 -5.16
CA LEU A 78 -0.47 3.29 -5.06
C LEU A 78 -1.75 3.57 -4.29
N ASN A 79 -1.68 4.34 -3.19
CA ASN A 79 -2.90 4.77 -2.49
C ASN A 79 -3.78 5.67 -3.35
N LEU A 80 -3.18 6.56 -4.14
CA LEU A 80 -3.91 7.42 -5.07
C LEU A 80 -4.55 6.60 -6.20
N ALA A 81 -3.81 5.64 -6.77
CA ALA A 81 -4.32 4.72 -7.79
C ALA A 81 -5.46 3.83 -7.25
N ALA A 82 -5.36 3.37 -6.00
CA ALA A 82 -6.40 2.58 -5.33
C ALA A 82 -7.68 3.37 -5.00
N ALA A 83 -7.72 4.68 -5.27
CA ALA A 83 -8.95 5.47 -5.22
C ALA A 83 -9.79 5.33 -6.49
N ASP A 84 -9.18 4.96 -7.61
CA ASP A 84 -9.84 4.72 -8.89
C ASP A 84 -10.34 3.26 -8.96
N PRO A 85 -11.65 3.02 -9.13
CA PRO A 85 -12.21 1.67 -9.26
C PRO A 85 -11.54 0.81 -10.33
N GLU A 86 -11.08 1.40 -11.43
CA GLU A 86 -10.44 0.65 -12.52
C GLU A 86 -9.06 0.09 -12.11
N ASN A 87 -8.35 0.83 -11.26
CA ASN A 87 -6.99 0.48 -10.82
C ASN A 87 -6.95 -0.19 -9.44
N THR A 88 -8.09 -0.25 -8.73
CA THR A 88 -8.13 -0.60 -7.31
C THR A 88 -7.56 -2.00 -7.03
N ALA A 89 -7.88 -2.99 -7.85
CA ALA A 89 -7.42 -4.36 -7.64
C ALA A 89 -5.89 -4.48 -7.76
N GLU A 90 -5.31 -3.94 -8.83
CA GLU A 90 -3.87 -3.99 -9.08
C GLU A 90 -3.08 -3.15 -8.08
N ALA A 91 -3.57 -1.93 -7.79
CA ALA A 91 -2.95 -1.05 -6.81
C ALA A 91 -2.98 -1.66 -5.39
N ALA A 92 -4.07 -2.34 -5.01
CA ALA A 92 -4.16 -3.03 -3.73
C ALA A 92 -3.12 -4.15 -3.60
N GLU A 93 -2.93 -4.92 -4.67
CA GLU A 93 -1.96 -6.01 -4.72
C GLU A 93 -0.52 -5.51 -4.65
N LEU A 94 -0.17 -4.48 -5.43
CA LEU A 94 1.16 -3.85 -5.37
C LEU A 94 1.43 -3.21 -4.01
N LEU A 95 0.43 -2.56 -3.40
CA LEU A 95 0.55 -1.97 -2.07
C LEU A 95 0.80 -3.05 -1.00
N ARG A 96 0.12 -4.20 -1.11
CA ARG A 96 0.34 -5.37 -0.25
C ARG A 96 1.76 -5.91 -0.41
N ARG A 97 2.23 -6.11 -1.64
CA ARG A 97 3.58 -6.63 -1.91
C ARG A 97 4.69 -5.67 -1.44
N LEU A 98 4.49 -4.37 -1.62
CA LEU A 98 5.39 -3.34 -1.10
C LEU A 98 5.44 -3.40 0.43
N TYR A 99 4.30 -3.52 1.11
CA TYR A 99 4.23 -3.69 2.56
C TYR A 99 4.99 -4.94 3.03
N GLU A 100 4.77 -6.09 2.39
CA GLU A 100 5.43 -7.35 2.76
C GLU A 100 6.95 -7.27 2.61
N MET A 101 7.46 -6.65 1.55
CA MET A 101 8.90 -6.44 1.36
C MET A 101 9.49 -5.55 2.46
N LEU A 102 8.80 -4.47 2.84
CA LEU A 102 9.25 -3.63 3.96
C LEU A 102 9.20 -4.38 5.29
N CYS A 103 8.19 -5.21 5.54
CA CYS A 103 8.14 -6.08 6.71
C CYS A 103 9.31 -7.07 6.71
N TYR A 104 9.58 -7.73 5.58
CA TYR A 104 10.71 -8.64 5.43
C TYR A 104 12.04 -7.96 5.77
N SER A 105 12.21 -6.70 5.33
CA SER A 105 13.42 -5.93 5.64
C SER A 105 13.58 -5.56 7.14
N CYS A 106 12.57 -5.77 7.98
CA CYS A 106 12.69 -5.58 9.43
C CYS A 106 13.47 -6.74 10.10
N SER A 107 13.46 -7.93 9.50
CA SER A 107 14.20 -9.11 10.00
C SER A 107 15.43 -9.45 9.14
N PHE A 108 15.45 -9.00 7.89
CA PHE A 108 16.51 -9.30 6.94
C PHE A 108 17.09 -8.01 6.35
N ILE A 109 18.39 -8.01 6.08
CA ILE A 109 19.08 -6.82 5.57
C ILE A 109 18.80 -6.69 4.06
N LEU A 110 17.82 -5.85 3.70
CA LEU A 110 17.60 -5.40 2.32
C LEU A 110 18.16 -3.98 2.06
N PHE A 111 18.23 -3.18 3.11
CA PHE A 111 18.62 -1.77 3.08
C PHE A 111 19.67 -1.48 4.15
N SER A 112 20.41 -0.38 4.02
CA SER A 112 21.37 0.07 5.04
C SER A 112 20.73 0.76 6.25
N ALA A 113 19.41 0.62 6.45
CA ALA A 113 18.66 1.32 7.49
C ALA A 113 18.52 0.48 8.76
N TYR A 114 18.46 1.17 9.90
CA TYR A 114 18.24 0.53 11.20
C TYR A 114 16.76 0.15 11.42
N ASP A 115 15.84 1.02 11.02
CA ASP A 115 14.40 0.75 10.99
C ASP A 115 13.84 1.19 9.64
N THR A 116 13.23 0.26 8.92
CA THR A 116 12.76 0.47 7.55
C THR A 116 11.60 1.46 7.50
N PHE A 117 10.59 1.28 8.34
CA PHE A 117 9.38 2.10 8.31
C PHE A 117 9.66 3.54 8.76
N GLU A 118 10.49 3.74 9.80
CA GLU A 118 10.99 5.07 10.18
C GLU A 118 11.76 5.74 9.03
N SER A 119 12.60 4.99 8.32
CA SER A 119 13.39 5.53 7.21
C SER A 119 12.51 5.97 6.04
N VAL A 120 11.43 5.24 5.75
CA VAL A 120 10.40 5.59 4.76
C VAL A 120 9.59 6.80 5.23
N GLY A 121 9.42 6.98 6.55
CA GLY A 121 8.62 8.04 7.14
C GLY A 121 7.12 7.77 7.08
N VAL A 122 6.74 6.49 7.19
CA VAL A 122 5.36 5.98 7.30
C VAL A 122 5.41 4.83 8.31
N SER A 123 4.59 4.86 9.35
CA SER A 123 4.59 3.79 10.36
C SER A 123 4.07 2.47 9.76
N GLN A 124 4.50 1.33 10.31
CA GLN A 124 4.02 0.02 9.84
C GLN A 124 2.50 -0.11 10.00
N VAL A 125 1.94 0.41 11.10
CA VAL A 125 0.49 0.43 11.35
C VAL A 125 -0.26 1.28 10.32
N GLU A 126 0.25 2.47 10.00
CA GLU A 126 -0.34 3.34 8.96
C GLU A 126 -0.31 2.68 7.58
N PHE A 127 0.82 2.07 7.22
CA PHE A 127 0.96 1.35 5.96
C PHE A 127 0.01 0.17 5.90
N PHE A 128 -0.04 -0.64 6.96
CA PHE A 128 -0.93 -1.79 7.06
C PHE A 128 -2.40 -1.39 6.93
N ARG A 129 -2.83 -0.30 7.60
CA ARG A 129 -4.18 0.25 7.48
C ARG A 129 -4.53 0.60 6.03
N ALA A 130 -3.59 1.20 5.30
CA ALA A 130 -3.79 1.51 3.88
C ALA A 130 -3.97 0.24 3.04
N VAL A 131 -3.19 -0.81 3.31
CA VAL A 131 -3.35 -2.12 2.66
C VAL A 131 -4.73 -2.71 2.96
N LEU A 132 -5.18 -2.70 4.21
CA LEU A 132 -6.52 -3.18 4.58
C LEU A 132 -7.63 -2.40 3.86
N ALA A 133 -7.51 -1.07 3.81
CA ALA A 133 -8.48 -0.22 3.12
C ALA A 133 -8.59 -0.56 1.63
N ALA A 134 -7.46 -0.80 0.95
CA ALA A 134 -7.43 -1.18 -0.45
C ALA A 134 -8.00 -2.60 -0.66
N LYS A 135 -7.53 -3.59 0.13
CA LYS A 135 -8.01 -4.99 0.07
C LYS A 135 -9.52 -5.08 0.29
N ARG A 136 -10.08 -4.31 1.22
CA ARG A 136 -11.51 -4.38 1.54
C ARG A 136 -12.42 -4.01 0.36
N LYS A 137 -11.94 -3.17 -0.57
CA LYS A 137 -12.67 -2.78 -1.79
C LYS A 137 -12.72 -3.89 -2.83
N VAL A 138 -11.79 -4.84 -2.77
CA VAL A 138 -11.56 -5.86 -3.80
C VAL A 138 -12.01 -7.23 -3.33
N GLU A 139 -11.73 -7.57 -2.07
CA GLU A 139 -11.92 -8.92 -1.54
C GLU A 139 -13.31 -9.12 -0.93
N PRO A 140 -13.94 -10.29 -1.18
CA PRO A 140 -15.16 -10.66 -0.48
C PRO A 140 -14.87 -10.84 1.02
N PRO A 141 -15.87 -10.60 1.91
CA PRO A 141 -15.65 -10.60 3.36
C PRO A 141 -14.92 -11.84 3.90
N PRO A 142 -15.23 -13.08 3.48
CA PRO A 142 -14.55 -14.26 4.01
C PRO A 142 -13.05 -14.30 3.70
N GLU A 143 -12.69 -13.94 2.47
CA GLU A 143 -11.31 -13.90 2.01
C GLU A 143 -10.55 -12.76 2.71
N PHE A 144 -11.17 -11.58 2.78
CA PHE A 144 -10.63 -10.41 3.46
C PHE A 144 -10.26 -10.71 4.92
N VAL A 145 -11.13 -11.41 5.66
CA VAL A 145 -10.86 -11.75 7.07
C VAL A 145 -9.62 -12.63 7.18
N ARG A 146 -9.54 -13.72 6.40
CA ARG A 146 -8.39 -14.63 6.47
C ARG A 146 -7.11 -13.93 6.02
N SER A 147 -7.14 -13.29 4.85
CA SER A 147 -5.97 -12.66 4.25
C SER A 147 -5.40 -11.54 5.14
N SER A 148 -6.26 -10.76 5.82
CA SER A 148 -5.86 -9.69 6.72
C SER A 148 -5.24 -10.20 8.03
N LEU A 149 -5.79 -11.27 8.61
CA LEU A 149 -5.22 -11.90 9.80
C LEU A 149 -3.86 -12.52 9.52
N VAL A 150 -3.73 -13.24 8.40
CA VAL A 150 -2.44 -13.80 7.98
C VAL A 150 -1.43 -12.66 7.74
N LEU A 151 -1.83 -11.59 7.07
CA LEU A 151 -0.95 -10.46 6.81
C LEU A 151 -0.46 -9.78 8.11
N ALA A 152 -1.30 -9.69 9.14
CA ALA A 152 -0.94 -9.13 10.44
C ALA A 152 -0.03 -10.03 11.29
N LEU A 153 -0.18 -11.36 11.15
CA LEU A 153 0.49 -12.35 12.02
C LEU A 153 1.76 -12.93 11.42
N ALA A 154 1.84 -13.05 10.09
CA ALA A 154 2.93 -13.74 9.41
C ALA A 154 4.09 -12.83 9.00
N ASN A 155 3.93 -11.52 9.13
CA ASN A 155 4.95 -10.54 8.76
C ASN A 155 5.75 -10.07 9.98
N SER A 156 7.04 -9.84 9.76
CA SER A 156 7.91 -9.27 10.77
C SER A 156 7.54 -7.83 11.11
N LEU A 157 7.77 -7.46 12.36
CA LEU A 157 7.43 -6.14 12.88
C LEU A 157 8.66 -5.24 12.90
N ASN A 158 8.44 -3.95 12.69
CA ASN A 158 9.46 -2.95 12.99
C ASN A 158 9.61 -2.78 14.52
N ARG A 159 10.61 -2.02 14.95
CA ARG A 159 10.94 -1.89 16.38
C ARG A 159 9.82 -1.29 17.23
N TYR A 160 8.88 -0.58 16.61
CA TYR A 160 7.86 0.23 17.27
C TYR A 160 6.44 -0.34 17.13
N THR A 161 6.27 -1.50 16.53
CA THR A 161 4.96 -2.11 16.27
C THR A 161 4.84 -3.44 16.99
N LEU A 162 3.68 -3.69 17.57
CA LEU A 162 3.28 -4.97 18.14
C LEU A 162 2.22 -5.63 17.25
N HIS A 163 2.13 -6.97 17.27
CA HIS A 163 1.04 -7.67 16.58
C HIS A 163 -0.34 -7.20 17.08
N GLY A 164 -0.45 -6.82 18.36
CA GLY A 164 -1.67 -6.23 18.92
C GLY A 164 -2.11 -4.95 18.19
N ASP A 165 -1.18 -4.11 17.75
CA ASP A 165 -1.49 -2.90 17.00
C ASP A 165 -2.07 -3.24 15.62
N LEU A 166 -1.46 -4.20 14.92
CA LEU A 166 -1.96 -4.66 13.61
C LEU A 166 -3.31 -5.37 13.74
N LEU A 167 -3.49 -6.23 14.74
CA LEU A 167 -4.76 -6.91 14.99
C LEU A 167 -5.89 -5.94 15.35
N GLN A 168 -5.58 -4.82 16.02
CA GLN A 168 -6.56 -3.78 16.30
C GLN A 168 -7.04 -3.10 15.01
N GLU A 169 -6.15 -2.90 14.02
CA GLU A 169 -6.54 -2.42 12.69
C GLU A 169 -7.43 -3.43 11.95
N VAL A 170 -7.12 -4.73 11.99
CA VAL A 170 -7.99 -5.77 11.41
C VAL A 170 -9.37 -5.75 12.07
N LYS A 171 -9.41 -5.67 13.41
CA LYS A 171 -10.64 -5.64 14.21
C LYS A 171 -11.56 -4.48 13.82
N ALA A 172 -11.02 -3.33 13.43
CA ALA A 172 -11.80 -2.17 12.99
C ALA A 172 -12.67 -2.45 11.74
N TYR A 173 -12.28 -3.43 10.92
CA TYR A 173 -13.04 -3.86 9.74
C TYR A 173 -14.03 -5.01 10.02
N LEU A 174 -13.97 -5.65 11.18
CA LEU A 174 -14.87 -6.76 11.56
C LEU A 174 -16.20 -6.23 12.13
N GLN A 175 -17.00 -5.58 11.28
CA GLN A 175 -18.18 -4.83 11.72
C GLN A 175 -19.39 -5.73 12.04
N THR A 176 -19.54 -6.85 11.33
CA THR A 176 -20.69 -7.76 11.50
C THR A 176 -20.35 -8.91 12.46
N ALA A 177 -21.38 -9.55 13.03
CA ALA A 177 -21.20 -10.75 13.86
C ALA A 177 -20.55 -11.89 13.07
N ASP A 178 -21.01 -12.15 11.84
CA ASP A 178 -20.45 -13.16 10.94
C ASP A 178 -18.94 -12.96 10.71
N MET A 179 -18.48 -11.72 10.46
CA MET A 179 -17.06 -11.45 10.27
C MET A 179 -16.24 -11.71 11.54
N LYS A 180 -16.80 -11.43 12.72
CA LYS A 180 -16.14 -11.69 14.01
C LYS A 180 -16.05 -13.18 14.31
N GLU A 181 -17.15 -13.92 14.12
CA GLU A 181 -17.17 -15.38 14.28
C GLU A 181 -16.18 -16.03 13.32
N ARG A 182 -16.15 -15.58 12.06
CA ARG A 182 -15.17 -16.04 11.08
C ARG A 182 -13.73 -15.73 11.49
N ALA A 183 -13.46 -14.55 12.03
CA ALA A 183 -12.13 -14.21 12.50
C ALA A 183 -11.67 -15.15 13.62
N VAL A 184 -12.56 -15.52 14.54
CA VAL A 184 -12.27 -16.53 15.58
C VAL A 184 -11.93 -17.88 14.96
N THR A 185 -12.76 -18.37 14.03
CA THR A 185 -12.51 -19.63 13.32
C THR A 185 -11.17 -19.63 12.60
N VAL A 186 -10.86 -18.55 11.87
CA VAL A 186 -9.56 -18.41 11.19
C VAL A 186 -8.42 -18.44 12.20
N CYS A 187 -8.51 -17.70 13.31
CA CYS A 187 -7.46 -17.71 14.33
C CYS A 187 -7.24 -19.12 14.93
N ASP A 188 -8.32 -19.87 15.16
CA ASP A 188 -8.21 -21.26 15.64
C ASP A 188 -7.55 -22.18 14.61
N ASP A 189 -7.89 -22.03 13.33
CA ASP A 189 -7.27 -22.79 12.25
C ASP A 189 -5.79 -22.44 12.11
N LEU A 190 -5.42 -21.15 12.11
CA LEU A 190 -4.03 -20.70 12.06
C LEU A 190 -3.22 -21.23 13.25
N ARG A 191 -3.80 -21.21 14.46
CA ARG A 191 -3.15 -21.77 15.66
C ARG A 191 -2.91 -23.28 15.51
N ARG A 192 -3.85 -24.02 14.94
CA ARG A 192 -3.69 -25.45 14.65
C ARG A 192 -2.58 -25.68 13.62
N GLU A 193 -2.59 -24.95 12.50
CA GLU A 193 -1.58 -25.03 11.43
C GLU A 193 -0.15 -24.84 11.99
N VAL A 194 0.05 -23.85 12.86
CA VAL A 194 1.36 -23.61 13.52
C VAL A 194 1.73 -24.72 14.50
N THR A 195 0.76 -25.26 15.24
CA THR A 195 1.00 -26.32 16.24
C THR A 195 1.32 -27.67 15.59
N THR A 196 0.72 -27.97 14.44
CA THR A 196 0.92 -29.25 13.71
C THR A 196 2.07 -29.20 12.70
N GLY A 197 2.70 -28.04 12.49
CA GLY A 197 3.80 -27.86 11.54
C GLY A 197 3.40 -27.94 10.06
N HIS A 198 2.10 -28.01 9.75
CA HIS A 198 1.56 -28.15 8.39
C HIS A 198 0.73 -26.91 8.03
N SER A 199 1.41 -25.79 7.80
CA SER A 199 0.77 -24.61 7.24
C SER A 199 0.69 -24.72 5.72
N ASN A 200 -0.50 -24.46 5.18
CA ASN A 200 -0.69 -24.27 3.73
C ASN A 200 -0.21 -22.89 3.25
N ASP A 201 0.02 -21.94 4.17
CA ASP A 201 0.61 -20.65 3.86
C ASP A 201 2.13 -20.66 4.17
N PRO A 202 3.00 -20.49 3.16
CA PRO A 202 4.45 -20.51 3.35
C PRO A 202 4.98 -19.37 4.24
N ARG A 203 4.15 -18.37 4.58
CA ARG A 203 4.52 -17.30 5.53
C ARG A 203 4.36 -17.72 7.00
N LEU A 204 3.64 -18.81 7.28
CA LEU A 204 3.33 -19.28 8.64
C LEU A 204 4.12 -20.53 9.06
N SER A 205 5.08 -20.99 8.23
CA SER A 205 5.97 -22.09 8.60
C SER A 205 6.91 -21.69 9.75
N GLN A 206 7.15 -22.62 10.69
CA GLN A 206 7.87 -22.42 11.96
C GLN A 206 9.23 -21.72 11.83
N GLU A 207 9.91 -21.81 10.69
CA GLU A 207 11.22 -21.19 10.43
C GLU A 207 11.19 -19.66 10.43
N ARG A 208 10.04 -19.01 10.20
CA ARG A 208 9.92 -17.53 10.21
C ARG A 208 9.45 -16.95 11.54
N LEU A 209 8.87 -17.76 12.42
CA LEU A 209 8.37 -17.34 13.73
C LEU A 209 9.38 -17.52 14.87
N SER A 210 10.55 -18.11 14.56
CA SER A 210 11.60 -18.46 15.53
C SER A 210 12.91 -17.67 15.38
N GLY A 211 12.89 -16.60 14.57
CA GLY A 211 14.00 -15.64 14.42
C GLY A 211 13.88 -14.46 15.36
#